data_AF-A0A382C345-F1
#
_entry.id   AF-A0A382C345-F1
#
_cell.length_a   1.000
_cell.length_b   1.000
_cell.length_c   1.000
_cell.angle_alpha   90.00
_cell.angle_beta   90.00
_cell.angle_gamma   90.00
#
_symmetry.space_group_name_H-M   'P 1'
#
loop_
_entity.id
_entity.type
_entity.pdbx_description
1 polymer ?
#
loop_
_entity_poly.entity_id
_entity_poly.type
_entity_poly.pdbx_seq_one_letter_code
_entity_poly.pdbx_strand_id
1 'polypeptide(L)'
;MSLPNFKPTEGSYIKVDPKEVEGILLGKEQLSHYRVEFSKSKKVYELKSRLIDELDSYNVNDLIYELPTRKTRNADLTITQNTKDTCWKISIGGSLKANLLSHKLSLNNKLSFSVTRKNDPNILYKILKFDFTEFQKGKYLIIPFDQEFEFQGEPVSIYTMKKLDKYYHEVY
;
A
#
# COMPACT_ATOMS: atom_id res chain seq x y z
N MET A 1 -0.39 -5.94 -24.23
CA MET A 1 -0.49 -7.07 -23.29
C MET A 1 -0.59 -8.33 -24.12
N SER A 2 0.05 -9.43 -23.71
CA SER A 2 0.02 -10.71 -24.42
C SER A 2 -0.13 -11.85 -23.40
N LEU A 3 -0.65 -12.99 -23.85
CA LEU A 3 -0.91 -14.18 -23.01
C LEU A 3 -0.02 -15.36 -23.47
N PRO A 4 1.28 -15.34 -23.18
CA PRO A 4 2.15 -16.47 -23.46
C PRO A 4 1.85 -17.63 -22.49
N ASN A 5 1.93 -18.86 -22.99
CA ASN A 5 1.83 -20.09 -22.19
C ASN A 5 3.17 -20.52 -21.56
N PHE A 6 4.22 -19.73 -21.78
CA PHE A 6 5.54 -19.90 -21.18
C PHE A 6 5.88 -18.66 -20.36
N LYS A 7 6.82 -18.81 -19.42
CA LYS A 7 7.34 -17.67 -18.64
C LYS A 7 8.23 -16.81 -19.54
N PRO A 8 7.92 -15.52 -19.76
CA PRO A 8 8.78 -14.63 -20.54
C PRO A 8 10.17 -14.50 -19.91
N THR A 9 11.20 -14.40 -20.75
CA THR A 9 12.59 -14.15 -20.33
C THR A 9 12.86 -12.67 -20.06
N GLU A 10 12.06 -11.78 -20.65
CA GLU A 10 12.16 -10.33 -20.52
C GLU A 10 10.81 -9.70 -20.20
N GLY A 11 10.84 -8.56 -19.51
CA GLY A 11 9.65 -7.79 -19.13
C GLY A 11 8.94 -8.29 -17.86
N SER A 12 7.96 -7.51 -17.41
CA SER A 12 7.13 -7.85 -16.26
C SER A 12 5.96 -8.76 -16.67
N TYR A 13 5.72 -9.81 -15.91
CA TYR A 13 4.63 -10.76 -16.15
C TYR A 13 3.93 -11.12 -14.84
N ILE A 14 2.66 -11.51 -14.94
CA ILE A 14 1.89 -12.12 -13.86
C ILE A 14 1.51 -13.54 -14.28
N LYS A 15 1.39 -14.44 -13.31
CA LYS A 15 0.87 -15.79 -13.55
C LYS A 15 -0.62 -15.78 -13.23
N VAL A 16 -1.43 -16.26 -14.15
CA VAL A 16 -2.90 -16.33 -14.03
C VAL A 16 -3.36 -17.78 -14.18
N ASP A 17 -4.53 -18.10 -13.64
CA ASP A 17 -5.14 -19.42 -13.84
C ASP A 17 -5.68 -19.51 -15.27
N PRO A 18 -5.46 -20.62 -16.02
CA PRO A 18 -6.03 -20.80 -17.36
C PRO A 18 -7.55 -20.58 -17.43
N LYS A 19 -8.29 -20.89 -16.36
CA LYS A 19 -9.74 -20.68 -16.28
C LYS A 19 -10.11 -19.20 -16.28
N GLU A 20 -9.29 -18.33 -15.70
CA GLU A 20 -9.54 -16.88 -15.64
C GLU A 20 -9.42 -16.20 -17.01
N VAL A 21 -8.70 -16.83 -17.95
CA VAL A 21 -8.46 -16.31 -19.30
C VAL A 21 -9.13 -17.15 -20.38
N GLU A 22 -9.97 -18.13 -20.01
CA GLU A 22 -10.61 -19.05 -20.94
C GLU A 22 -11.44 -18.32 -22.00
N GLY A 23 -12.22 -17.30 -21.61
CA GLY A 23 -12.97 -16.50 -22.55
C GLY A 23 -12.10 -15.73 -23.54
N ILE A 24 -10.89 -15.32 -23.13
CA ILE A 24 -9.89 -14.70 -24.02
C ILE A 24 -9.31 -15.75 -24.97
N LEU A 25 -8.93 -16.92 -24.45
CA LEU A 25 -8.36 -18.02 -25.23
C LEU A 25 -9.33 -18.56 -26.28
N LEU A 26 -10.64 -18.58 -25.97
CA LEU A 26 -11.71 -19.00 -26.86
C LEU A 26 -12.20 -17.88 -27.80
N GLY A 27 -11.62 -16.67 -27.72
CA GLY A 27 -12.00 -15.53 -28.54
C GLY A 27 -13.39 -14.94 -28.23
N LYS A 28 -13.98 -15.31 -27.08
CA LYS A 28 -15.27 -14.77 -26.61
C LYS A 28 -15.12 -13.40 -25.98
N GLU A 29 -13.94 -13.11 -25.42
CA GLU A 29 -13.64 -11.86 -24.71
C GLU A 29 -12.37 -11.21 -25.28
N GLN A 30 -12.37 -9.88 -25.36
CA GLN A 30 -11.19 -9.14 -25.82
C GLN A 30 -10.23 -8.89 -24.67
N LEU A 31 -8.91 -9.01 -24.92
CA LEU A 31 -7.88 -8.70 -23.92
C LEU A 31 -7.93 -7.22 -23.47
N SER A 32 -8.43 -6.33 -24.34
CA SER A 32 -8.71 -4.93 -24.04
C SER A 32 -9.82 -4.75 -22.98
N HIS A 33 -10.57 -5.79 -22.63
CA HIS A 33 -11.53 -5.72 -21.53
C HIS A 33 -10.88 -6.04 -20.18
N TYR A 34 -9.58 -6.30 -20.11
CA TYR A 34 -8.89 -6.63 -18.86
C TYR A 34 -7.84 -5.60 -18.49
N ARG A 35 -7.55 -5.52 -17.19
CA ARG A 35 -6.44 -4.75 -16.62
C ARG A 35 -5.75 -5.55 -15.53
N VAL A 36 -4.47 -5.28 -15.33
CA VAL A 36 -3.73 -5.80 -14.18
C VAL A 36 -3.89 -4.81 -13.04
N GLU A 37 -4.39 -5.27 -11.90
CA GLU A 37 -4.58 -4.46 -10.70
C GLU A 37 -3.89 -5.11 -9.49
N PHE A 38 -3.37 -4.30 -8.57
CA PHE A 38 -2.82 -4.81 -7.33
C PHE A 38 -3.94 -5.13 -6.33
N SER A 39 -4.05 -6.40 -5.97
CA SER A 39 -5.00 -6.88 -4.98
C SER A 39 -4.51 -6.54 -3.57
N LYS A 40 -5.18 -5.58 -2.90
CA LYS A 40 -4.81 -5.15 -1.55
C LYS A 40 -4.87 -6.31 -0.56
N SER A 41 -5.84 -7.22 -0.65
CA SER A 41 -6.01 -8.34 0.29
C SER A 41 -4.96 -9.43 0.09
N LYS A 42 -4.74 -9.86 -1.16
CA LYS A 42 -3.82 -10.95 -1.50
C LYS A 42 -2.38 -10.51 -1.67
N LYS A 43 -2.11 -9.20 -1.75
CA LYS A 43 -0.76 -8.61 -1.92
C LYS A 43 -0.06 -9.05 -3.19
N VAL A 44 -0.82 -9.30 -4.25
CA VAL A 44 -0.33 -9.76 -5.56
C VAL A 44 -1.07 -9.02 -6.66
N TYR A 45 -0.47 -8.95 -7.84
CA TYR A 45 -1.16 -8.47 -9.04
C TYR A 45 -2.11 -9.53 -9.58
N GLU A 46 -3.32 -9.12 -9.91
CA GLU A 46 -4.37 -9.97 -10.47
C GLU A 46 -4.88 -9.38 -11.78
N LEU A 47 -5.30 -10.26 -12.69
CA LEU A 47 -5.98 -9.86 -13.91
C LEU A 47 -7.47 -9.68 -13.59
N LYS A 48 -8.01 -8.50 -13.86
CA LYS A 48 -9.42 -8.17 -13.63
C LYS A 48 -10.11 -7.70 -14.90
N SER A 49 -11.38 -8.07 -15.04
CA SER A 49 -12.26 -7.59 -16.11
C SER A 49 -12.76 -6.18 -15.80
N ARG A 50 -12.58 -5.25 -16.74
CA ARG A 50 -13.06 -3.87 -16.71
C ARG A 50 -14.58 -3.79 -16.65
N LEU A 51 -15.27 -4.74 -17.28
CA LEU A 51 -16.74 -4.76 -17.37
C LEU A 51 -17.41 -5.05 -16.01
N ILE A 52 -16.72 -5.78 -15.13
CA ILE A 52 -17.21 -6.15 -13.81
C ILE A 52 -16.78 -5.10 -12.77
N ASP A 53 -15.56 -4.56 -12.92
CA ASP A 53 -14.94 -3.59 -11.99
C ASP A 53 -15.58 -2.18 -12.02
N GLU A 54 -16.31 -1.79 -13.07
CA GLU A 54 -17.00 -0.47 -13.08
C GLU A 54 -18.07 -0.34 -11.98
N LEU A 55 -18.51 -1.46 -11.39
CA LEU A 55 -19.43 -1.51 -10.25
C LEU A 55 -18.71 -1.43 -8.89
N ASP A 56 -17.44 -1.82 -8.79
CA ASP A 56 -16.62 -1.76 -7.55
C ASP A 56 -15.96 -0.37 -7.41
N SER A 57 -16.82 0.63 -7.44
CA SER A 57 -16.54 2.06 -7.35
C SER A 57 -15.45 2.43 -6.32
N TYR A 58 -14.64 3.42 -6.69
CA TYR A 58 -13.74 4.17 -5.82
C TYR A 58 -14.39 4.44 -4.45
N ASN A 59 -14.05 3.64 -3.44
CA ASN A 59 -14.55 3.88 -2.10
C ASN A 59 -13.94 5.19 -1.61
N VAL A 60 -14.77 6.22 -1.39
CA VAL A 60 -14.32 7.54 -0.92
C VAL A 60 -13.51 7.41 0.39
N ASN A 61 -13.82 6.41 1.22
CA ASN A 61 -13.09 6.13 2.45
C ASN A 61 -11.63 5.69 2.20
N ASP A 62 -11.29 5.23 1.00
CA ASP A 62 -9.91 4.90 0.62
C ASP A 62 -9.10 6.15 0.23
N LEU A 63 -9.75 7.29 -0.05
CA LEU A 63 -9.04 8.53 -0.41
C LEU A 63 -8.48 9.25 0.82
N ILE A 64 -9.20 9.23 1.94
CA ILE A 64 -8.82 9.85 3.22
C ILE A 64 -8.95 8.79 4.32
N TYR A 65 -8.11 7.76 4.25
CA TYR A 65 -8.16 6.64 5.18
C TYR A 65 -7.38 6.95 6.45
N GLU A 66 -8.06 6.96 7.60
CA GLU A 66 -7.42 7.11 8.90
C GLU A 66 -6.73 5.81 9.34
N LEU A 67 -5.49 5.91 9.80
CA LEU A 67 -4.77 4.78 10.36
C LEU A 67 -5.35 4.41 11.73
N PRO A 68 -5.76 3.15 11.96
CA PRO A 68 -6.32 2.75 13.24
C PRO A 68 -5.22 2.74 14.32
N THR A 69 -5.59 3.23 15.51
CA THR A 69 -4.73 3.24 16.71
C THR A 69 -4.91 1.99 17.57
N ARG A 70 -5.91 1.17 17.29
CA ARG A 70 -6.10 -0.13 17.94
C ARG A 70 -5.10 -1.13 17.39
N LYS A 71 -4.49 -1.91 18.28
CA LYS A 71 -3.44 -2.88 17.94
C LYS A 71 -3.91 -3.81 16.83
N THR A 72 -3.35 -3.61 15.64
CA THR A 72 -3.70 -4.38 14.44
C THR A 72 -2.68 -5.49 14.25
N ARG A 73 -3.12 -6.74 14.44
CA ARG A 73 -2.25 -7.91 14.19
C ARG A 73 -1.93 -7.99 12.70
N ASN A 74 -0.66 -8.25 12.40
CA ASN A 74 -0.16 -8.41 11.03
C ASN A 74 -0.47 -7.19 10.14
N ALA A 75 -0.28 -5.98 10.66
CA ALA A 75 -0.34 -4.77 9.85
C ALA A 75 0.70 -4.86 8.72
N ASP A 76 0.31 -4.42 7.53
CA ASP A 76 1.22 -4.34 6.38
C ASP A 76 2.21 -3.19 6.57
N LEU A 77 1.77 -2.13 7.23
CA LEU A 77 2.56 -0.96 7.54
C LEU A 77 2.16 -0.39 8.89
N THR A 78 3.17 -0.17 9.73
CA THR A 78 3.03 0.46 11.04
C THR A 78 3.78 1.79 11.03
N ILE A 79 3.11 2.86 11.48
CA ILE A 79 3.74 4.15 11.78
C ILE A 79 3.76 4.33 13.29
N THR A 80 4.96 4.43 13.84
CA THR A 80 5.20 4.63 15.27
C THR A 80 5.72 6.03 15.49
N GLN A 81 5.01 6.85 16.26
CA GLN A 81 5.52 8.10 16.82
C GLN A 81 6.38 7.75 18.04
N ASN A 82 7.71 7.71 17.88
CA ASN A 82 8.62 7.37 18.96
C ASN A 82 9.11 8.65 19.63
N THR A 83 8.47 9.01 20.73
CA THR A 83 8.76 10.25 21.47
C THR A 83 10.07 10.18 22.24
N LYS A 84 10.49 8.97 22.64
CA LYS A 84 11.75 8.73 23.36
C LYS A 84 12.97 8.93 22.47
N ASP A 85 12.92 8.39 21.26
CA ASP A 85 14.01 8.48 20.27
C ASP A 85 13.79 9.64 19.27
N THR A 86 12.85 10.54 19.57
CA THR A 86 12.52 11.74 18.78
C THR A 86 12.41 11.50 17.28
N CYS A 87 11.69 10.45 16.88
CA CYS A 87 11.53 10.07 15.48
C CYS A 87 10.23 9.35 15.15
N TRP A 88 9.84 9.41 13.89
CA TRP A 88 8.87 8.50 13.30
C TRP A 88 9.58 7.24 12.84
N LYS A 89 9.10 6.10 13.31
CA LYS A 89 9.55 4.79 12.85
C LYS A 89 8.47 4.15 12.00
N ILE A 90 8.79 3.87 10.75
CA ILE A 90 7.88 3.25 9.80
C ILE A 90 8.34 1.81 9.61
N SER A 91 7.49 0.83 9.84
CA SER A 91 7.83 -0.60 9.72
C SER A 91 6.90 -1.30 8.75
N ILE A 92 7.42 -2.25 7.98
CA ILE A 92 6.62 -3.08 7.06
C ILE A 92 6.40 -4.49 7.59
N GLY A 93 5.21 -5.04 7.35
CA GLY A 93 4.84 -6.40 7.71
C GLY A 93 5.61 -7.46 6.90
N GLY A 94 5.78 -8.65 7.48
CA GLY A 94 6.58 -9.73 6.89
C GLY A 94 6.09 -10.24 5.54
N SER A 95 4.77 -10.37 5.37
CA SER A 95 4.14 -10.79 4.11
C SER A 95 4.36 -9.78 2.98
N LEU A 96 4.14 -8.49 3.25
CA LEU A 96 4.39 -7.42 2.29
C LEU A 96 5.89 -7.35 1.92
N LYS A 97 6.78 -7.51 2.90
CA LYS A 97 8.23 -7.53 2.69
C LYS A 97 8.66 -8.66 1.75
N ALA A 98 8.16 -9.88 1.96
CA ALA A 98 8.48 -11.03 1.11
C ALA A 98 8.09 -10.76 -0.36
N ASN A 99 6.93 -10.15 -0.58
CA ASN A 99 6.45 -9.85 -1.93
C ASN A 99 7.22 -8.69 -2.58
N LEU A 100 7.57 -7.64 -1.81
CA LEU A 100 8.41 -6.52 -2.27
C LEU A 100 9.82 -6.98 -2.68
N LEU A 101 10.48 -7.80 -1.85
CA LEU A 101 11.84 -8.30 -2.11
C LEU A 101 11.91 -9.27 -3.28
N SER A 102 10.82 -9.96 -3.61
CA SER A 102 10.76 -10.91 -4.73
C SER A 102 10.70 -10.26 -6.13
N HIS A 103 10.89 -8.94 -6.24
CA HIS A 103 10.86 -8.13 -7.48
C HIS A 103 9.53 -8.15 -8.27
N LYS A 104 8.45 -8.69 -7.70
CA LYS A 104 7.14 -8.82 -8.38
C LYS A 104 6.19 -7.64 -8.19
N LEU A 105 6.52 -6.66 -7.35
CA LEU A 105 5.64 -5.53 -7.03
C LEU A 105 6.27 -4.19 -7.41
N SER A 106 6.02 -3.72 -8.64
CA SER A 106 6.22 -2.31 -9.03
C SER A 106 5.06 -1.45 -8.50
N LEU A 107 4.85 -1.43 -7.19
CA LEU A 107 3.90 -0.49 -6.60
C LEU A 107 4.34 0.92 -7.01
N ASN A 108 3.42 1.88 -7.19
CA ASN A 108 3.83 3.27 -7.28
C ASN A 108 4.51 3.61 -5.95
N ASN A 109 5.85 3.62 -5.98
CA ASN A 109 6.66 3.26 -4.82
C ASN A 109 6.56 4.27 -3.67
N LYS A 110 6.08 5.49 -3.97
CA LYS A 110 5.91 6.58 -3.01
C LYS A 110 4.61 6.43 -2.22
N LEU A 111 4.75 6.38 -0.91
CA LEU A 111 3.67 6.54 0.05
C LEU A 111 3.70 7.94 0.67
N SER A 112 2.53 8.43 1.05
CA SER A 112 2.38 9.72 1.71
C SER A 112 1.33 9.62 2.81
N PHE A 113 1.65 10.15 3.97
CA PHE A 113 0.81 10.14 5.15
C PHE A 113 0.70 11.56 5.70
N SER A 114 -0.52 12.04 5.85
CA SER A 114 -0.82 13.33 6.44
C SER A 114 -0.97 13.18 7.94
N VAL A 115 -0.08 13.79 8.70
CA VAL A 115 -0.18 13.93 10.15
C VAL A 115 -0.99 15.19 10.43
N THR A 116 -2.08 15.03 11.17
CA THR A 116 -3.09 16.07 11.37
C THR A 116 -3.42 16.19 12.85
N ARG A 117 -4.08 17.30 13.20
CA ARG A 117 -4.71 17.42 14.52
C ARG A 117 -5.61 16.20 14.76
N LYS A 118 -5.56 15.63 15.97
CA LYS A 118 -6.37 14.45 16.30
C LYS A 118 -7.85 14.67 15.97
N ASN A 119 -8.42 13.72 15.24
CA ASN A 119 -9.80 13.70 14.77
C ASN A 119 -10.20 14.87 13.85
N ASP A 120 -9.25 15.63 13.29
CA ASP A 120 -9.55 16.73 12.38
C ASP A 120 -8.59 16.73 11.17
N PRO A 121 -8.97 16.09 10.06
CA PRO A 121 -8.12 15.98 8.87
C PRO A 121 -7.89 17.32 8.15
N ASN A 122 -8.61 18.39 8.50
CA ASN A 122 -8.47 19.70 7.84
C ASN A 122 -7.27 20.50 8.36
N ILE A 123 -6.70 20.12 9.51
CA ILE A 123 -5.54 20.80 10.09
C ILE A 123 -4.34 19.89 9.95
N LEU A 124 -3.56 20.17 8.91
CA LEU A 124 -2.33 19.45 8.59
C LEU A 124 -1.17 19.98 9.42
N TYR A 125 -0.47 19.09 10.11
CA TYR A 125 0.77 19.40 10.82
C TYR A 125 2.00 19.04 9.99
N LYS A 126 2.01 17.85 9.35
CA LYS A 126 3.17 17.37 8.57
C LYS A 126 2.75 16.33 7.55
N ILE A 127 3.56 16.15 6.50
CA ILE A 127 3.41 15.03 5.57
C ILE A 127 4.65 14.13 5.65
N LEU A 128 4.46 12.87 6.04
CA LEU A 128 5.49 11.84 5.97
C LEU A 128 5.47 11.21 4.57
N LYS A 129 6.58 11.29 3.84
CA LYS A 129 6.72 10.72 2.50
C LYS A 129 7.92 9.80 2.47
N PHE A 130 7.75 8.63 1.87
CA PHE A 130 8.83 7.67 1.69
C PHE A 130 8.49 6.69 0.57
N ASP A 131 9.51 6.00 0.10
CA ASP A 131 9.46 5.05 -0.98
C ASP A 131 9.72 3.62 -0.46
N PHE A 132 9.00 2.63 -1.00
CA PHE A 132 9.23 1.23 -0.61
C PHE A 132 10.66 0.74 -0.87
N THR A 133 11.36 1.35 -1.84
CA THR A 133 12.77 1.05 -2.13
C THR A 133 13.71 1.48 -1.01
N GLU A 134 13.29 2.40 -0.12
CA GLU A 134 14.10 2.84 1.03
C GLU A 134 14.17 1.75 2.12
N PHE A 135 13.29 0.75 2.11
CA PHE A 135 13.30 -0.38 3.05
C PHE A 135 14.33 -1.47 2.72
N GLN A 136 15.22 -1.24 1.76
CA GLN A 136 16.13 -2.29 1.23
C GLN A 136 17.24 -2.73 2.20
N LYS A 137 17.53 -1.97 3.28
CA LYS A 137 18.58 -2.32 4.26
C LYS A 137 18.06 -2.60 5.68
N GLY A 138 16.78 -2.41 5.96
CA GLY A 138 16.21 -2.51 7.31
C GLY A 138 14.76 -2.97 7.31
N LYS A 139 14.26 -3.45 8.46
CA LYS A 139 12.83 -3.75 8.64
C LYS A 139 11.98 -2.47 8.80
N TYR A 140 12.63 -1.32 8.90
CA TYR A 140 12.01 -0.04 9.21
C TYR A 140 12.79 1.12 8.61
N LEU A 141 12.10 2.24 8.43
CA LEU A 141 12.62 3.55 8.08
C LEU A 141 12.50 4.46 9.30
N ILE A 142 13.47 5.36 9.50
CA ILE A 142 13.45 6.37 10.55
C ILE A 142 13.37 7.75 9.89
N ILE A 143 12.39 8.56 10.31
CA ILE A 143 12.26 9.96 9.93
C ILE A 143 12.36 10.78 11.22
N PRO A 144 13.43 11.58 11.42
CA PRO A 144 13.56 12.41 12.61
C PRO A 144 12.40 13.39 12.79
N PHE A 145 12.13 13.78 14.04
CA PHE A 145 11.25 14.90 14.32
C PHE A 145 11.89 16.22 13.86
N ASP A 146 11.07 17.11 13.32
CA ASP A 146 11.43 18.45 12.85
C ASP A 146 10.36 19.51 13.16
N GLN A 147 9.23 19.15 13.80
CA GLN A 147 8.15 20.05 14.21
C GLN A 147 7.93 20.02 15.74
N GLU A 148 7.57 21.16 16.33
CA GLU A 148 7.37 21.32 17.78
C GLU A 148 6.35 20.33 18.36
N PHE A 149 5.22 20.12 17.68
CA PHE A 149 4.16 19.21 18.14
C PHE A 149 4.65 17.77 18.36
N GLU A 150 5.67 17.36 17.60
CA GLU A 150 6.25 16.01 17.67
C GLU A 150 7.04 15.84 18.98
N PHE A 151 7.80 16.86 19.37
CA PHE A 151 8.57 16.88 20.62
C PHE A 151 7.68 17.04 21.85
N GLN A 152 6.54 17.72 21.71
CA GLN A 152 5.56 17.91 22.79
C GLN A 152 4.67 16.67 23.02
N GLY A 153 4.74 15.67 22.13
CA GLY A 153 3.91 14.47 22.22
C GLY A 153 2.42 14.78 22.01
N GLU A 154 2.11 15.79 21.21
CA GLU A 154 0.73 16.13 20.90
C GLU A 154 -0.01 14.95 20.27
N PRO A 155 -1.28 14.71 20.63
CA PRO A 155 -2.05 13.65 20.03
C PRO A 155 -2.42 14.01 18.58
N VAL A 156 -2.18 13.08 17.66
CA VAL A 156 -2.41 13.27 16.21
C VAL A 156 -3.25 12.15 15.59
N SER A 157 -3.88 12.46 14.46
CA SER A 157 -4.48 11.48 13.54
C SER A 157 -3.64 11.42 12.26
N ILE A 158 -3.48 10.21 11.70
CA ILE A 158 -2.69 9.99 10.49
C ILE A 158 -3.61 9.50 9.38
N TYR A 159 -3.59 10.16 8.23
CA TYR A 159 -4.41 9.83 7.07
C TYR A 159 -3.55 9.48 5.86
N THR A 160 -4.06 8.61 4.99
CA THR A 160 -3.40 8.25 3.73
C THR A 160 -4.41 7.86 2.66
N MET A 161 -3.96 7.82 1.40
CA MET A 161 -4.69 7.11 0.36
C MET A 161 -4.41 5.61 0.52
N LYS A 162 -5.46 4.81 0.74
CA LYS A 162 -5.36 3.38 1.05
C LYS A 162 -4.80 2.60 -0.14
N LYS A 163 -3.51 2.27 -0.08
CA LYS A 163 -2.79 1.41 -1.05
C LYS A 163 -2.53 -0.01 -0.53
N LEU A 164 -2.56 -0.21 0.79
CA LEU A 164 -2.40 -1.48 1.48
C LEU A 164 -3.71 -1.88 2.17
N ASP A 165 -3.75 -3.06 2.80
CA ASP A 165 -4.97 -3.57 3.41
C ASP A 165 -5.07 -3.13 4.86
N LYS A 166 -3.98 -3.36 5.62
CA LYS A 166 -3.92 -3.12 7.06
C LYS A 166 -2.82 -2.15 7.39
N TYR A 167 -3.22 -1.08 8.07
CA TYR A 167 -2.32 -0.09 8.62
C TYR A 167 -2.44 -0.06 10.14
N TYR A 168 -1.44 0.47 10.81
CA TYR A 168 -1.46 0.67 12.25
C TYR A 168 -0.69 1.93 12.62
N HIS A 169 -1.26 2.74 13.53
CA HIS A 169 -0.59 3.88 14.13
C HIS A 169 -0.43 3.62 15.63
N GLU A 170 0.76 3.87 16.17
CA GLU A 170 1.00 3.83 17.62
C GLU A 170 1.93 4.95 18.08
N VAL A 171 1.83 5.28 19.36
CA VAL A 171 2.71 6.24 20.04
C VAL A 171 3.51 5.46 21.09
N TYR A 172 4.83 5.68 21.13
CA TYR A 172 5.78 4.97 22.00
C TYR A 172 6.67 5.93 22.79
#